data_AF-A0A0D2X2X5-F1
#
_entry.id   AF-A0A0D2X2X5-F1
#
_cell.length_a   1.000
_cell.length_b   1.000
_cell.length_c   1.000
_cell.angle_alpha   90.00
_cell.angle_beta   90.00
_cell.angle_gamma   90.00
#
_symmetry.space_group_name_H-M   'P 1'
#
loop_
_entity.id
_entity.type
_entity.pdbx_description
1 polymer ?
#
loop_
_entity_poly.entity_id
_entity_poly.type
_entity_poly.pdbx_seq_one_letter_code
_entity_poly.pdbx_strand_id
1 'polypeptide(L)'
;MQSALLMLVAGLALASGVRGDDAPGTTAHLAEIFVGRCFDKSTVADCNAWWAAFNQVVADVDPLSVTAASFDPYFAIANFSTPVDKAMFWSGSQYYVHQLSDAGLRYFTMEDTVGGFVQNGLHWCGSSSGYNYTSCPPGFRNTTTDTWYGAELAFWQHASTTFARQATGRVSVLLGSPYGGSAYRNSSFFALYELPNMNTSLVTAIDVYVITNGTERCGSGSLVALVQDIKHHLGLTPSCYDNPDMVRFILCENNGAPSAQCQFANEFSESSDLPADKAVPLALGCLLGGAILVIAVQQILLLRKKQASSQPMRQPLMGYGA
;
A
#
# COMPACT_ATOMS: atom_id res chain seq x y z
N MET A 1 1.52 36.42 -23.99
CA MET A 1 1.20 36.88 -22.63
C MET A 1 -0.21 36.44 -22.28
N GLN A 2 -0.35 35.21 -21.79
CA GLN A 2 -1.56 34.61 -21.18
C GLN A 2 -1.20 33.13 -20.98
N SER A 3 -0.58 32.80 -19.84
CA SER A 3 -0.34 31.43 -19.34
C SER A 3 0.45 31.53 -18.03
N ALA A 4 -0.18 31.92 -16.93
CA ALA A 4 0.48 31.91 -15.60
C ALA A 4 -0.51 31.97 -14.42
N LEU A 5 -1.76 31.50 -14.57
CA LEU A 5 -2.73 31.58 -13.47
C LEU A 5 -3.67 30.38 -13.47
N LEU A 6 -3.17 29.19 -13.13
CA LEU A 6 -4.00 28.01 -12.79
C LEU A 6 -3.22 26.83 -12.15
N MET A 7 -2.19 27.10 -11.35
CA MET A 7 -1.48 26.04 -10.58
C MET A 7 -1.23 26.49 -9.14
N LEU A 8 -2.30 26.70 -8.38
CA LEU A 8 -2.21 27.01 -6.95
C LEU A 8 -3.40 26.47 -6.17
N VAL A 9 -3.70 25.17 -6.34
CA VAL A 9 -4.52 24.39 -5.40
C VAL A 9 -4.02 22.94 -5.38
N ALA A 10 -2.85 22.70 -4.79
CA ALA A 10 -2.45 21.36 -4.34
C ALA A 10 -1.25 21.52 -3.39
N GLY A 11 -1.47 21.29 -2.10
CA GLY A 11 -0.38 21.17 -1.13
C GLY A 11 -0.58 22.02 0.12
N LEU A 12 -1.47 21.60 1.02
CA LEU A 12 -1.40 21.92 2.44
C LEU A 12 -2.22 20.89 3.22
N ALA A 13 -1.57 19.80 3.60
CA ALA A 13 -1.89 19.04 4.79
C ALA A 13 -0.54 18.68 5.43
N LEU A 14 -0.09 19.56 6.33
CA LEU A 14 1.17 19.45 7.04
C LEU A 14 1.02 18.35 8.09
N ALA A 15 1.79 17.27 7.95
CA ALA A 15 2.27 16.58 9.13
C ALA A 15 3.30 17.51 9.81
N SER A 16 3.09 17.85 11.06
CA SER A 16 4.10 18.46 11.93
C SER A 16 3.72 18.10 13.35
N GLY A 17 4.68 17.68 14.16
CA GLY A 17 4.50 17.67 15.61
C GLY A 17 4.05 19.06 16.03
N VAL A 18 2.83 19.16 16.56
CA VAL A 18 2.16 20.44 16.78
C VAL A 18 2.90 21.21 17.88
N ARG A 19 3.71 22.17 17.45
CA ARG A 19 3.99 23.38 18.23
C ARG A 19 3.00 24.44 17.76
N GLY A 20 2.04 24.77 18.62
CA GLY A 20 1.54 26.13 18.85
C GLY A 20 0.78 26.91 17.78
N ASP A 21 0.64 26.42 16.55
CA ASP A 21 -0.24 27.04 15.53
C ASP A 21 -1.50 26.16 15.37
N ASP A 22 -2.68 26.79 15.43
CA ASP A 22 -3.98 26.11 15.44
C ASP A 22 -4.10 25.10 14.27
N ALA A 23 -4.37 23.83 14.60
CA ALA A 23 -4.66 22.82 13.59
C ALA A 23 -5.92 23.22 12.80
N PRO A 24 -6.02 22.86 11.51
CA PRO A 24 -7.17 23.23 10.69
C PRO A 24 -8.48 22.81 11.36
N GLY A 25 -9.50 23.66 11.25
CA GLY A 25 -10.83 23.34 11.73
C GLY A 25 -11.48 22.21 10.92
N THR A 26 -12.72 21.90 11.29
CA THR A 26 -13.51 20.87 10.65
C THR A 26 -13.61 21.08 9.13
N THR A 27 -13.52 19.99 8.37
CA THR A 27 -13.61 20.00 6.91
C THR A 27 -15.00 20.44 6.48
N ALA A 28 -15.07 21.39 5.55
CA ALA A 28 -16.35 21.83 4.98
C ALA A 28 -17.08 20.64 4.31
N HIS A 29 -18.40 20.60 4.44
CA HIS A 29 -19.24 19.52 3.88
C HIS A 29 -18.90 18.11 4.40
N LEU A 30 -18.47 18.01 5.67
CA LEU A 30 -18.06 16.75 6.29
C LEU A 30 -19.11 15.65 6.13
N ALA A 31 -20.39 15.97 6.36
CA ALA A 31 -21.49 15.02 6.26
C ALA A 31 -21.64 14.47 4.83
N GLU A 32 -21.65 15.38 3.84
CA GLU A 32 -21.81 15.04 2.43
C GLU A 32 -20.61 14.22 1.91
N ILE A 33 -19.39 14.58 2.32
CA ILE A 33 -18.18 13.83 1.98
C ILE A 33 -18.22 12.43 2.60
N PHE A 34 -18.55 12.33 3.89
CA PHE A 34 -18.64 11.05 4.59
C PHE A 34 -19.65 10.12 3.93
N VAL A 35 -20.88 10.60 3.72
CA VAL A 35 -21.97 9.82 3.14
C VAL A 35 -21.65 9.46 1.69
N GLY A 36 -21.11 10.39 0.91
CA GLY A 36 -20.68 10.14 -0.47
C GLY A 36 -19.61 9.04 -0.56
N ARG A 37 -18.58 9.09 0.29
CA ARG A 37 -17.54 8.05 0.35
C ARG A 37 -18.07 6.71 0.83
N CYS A 38 -19.03 6.71 1.76
CA CYS A 38 -19.70 5.49 2.19
C CYS A 38 -20.41 4.80 1.02
N PHE A 39 -21.15 5.54 0.19
CA PHE A 39 -21.81 4.96 -0.98
C PHE A 39 -20.84 4.48 -2.08
N ASP A 40 -19.67 5.11 -2.19
CA ASP A 40 -18.66 4.75 -3.20
C ASP A 40 -17.97 3.40 -2.90
N LYS A 41 -17.52 3.19 -1.66
CA LYS A 41 -16.70 2.01 -1.30
C LYS A 41 -17.44 0.92 -0.53
N SER A 42 -18.62 1.18 0.02
CA SER A 42 -19.19 0.28 1.01
C SER A 42 -20.25 -0.67 0.48
N THR A 43 -20.31 -1.85 1.10
CA THR A 43 -21.51 -2.70 1.20
C THR A 43 -22.34 -2.35 2.44
N VAL A 44 -22.05 -1.23 3.12
CA VAL A 44 -22.76 -0.81 4.33
C VAL A 44 -24.19 -0.44 3.94
N ALA A 45 -25.16 -1.09 4.56
CA ALA A 45 -26.56 -0.98 4.18
C ALA A 45 -27.18 0.40 4.51
N ASP A 46 -26.66 1.10 5.52
CA ASP A 46 -27.20 2.40 5.96
C ASP A 46 -26.09 3.41 6.30
N CYS A 47 -25.64 4.14 5.27
CA CYS A 47 -24.66 5.21 5.41
C CYS A 47 -25.13 6.37 6.30
N ASN A 48 -26.45 6.62 6.39
CA ASN A 48 -26.98 7.70 7.21
C ASN A 48 -26.95 7.34 8.69
N ALA A 49 -27.28 6.09 9.03
CA ALA A 49 -27.13 5.59 10.39
C ALA A 49 -25.66 5.60 10.83
N TRP A 50 -24.75 5.22 9.92
CA TRP A 50 -23.32 5.27 10.23
C TRP A 50 -22.80 6.70 10.44
N TRP A 51 -23.23 7.65 9.59
CA TRP A 51 -22.97 9.07 9.80
C TRP A 51 -23.53 9.56 11.15
N ALA A 52 -24.76 9.19 11.50
CA ALA A 52 -25.36 9.59 12.77
C ALA A 52 -24.55 9.09 13.98
N ALA A 53 -24.06 7.84 13.93
CA ALA A 53 -23.20 7.26 14.96
C ALA A 53 -21.88 8.02 15.11
N PHE A 54 -21.28 8.47 14.00
CA PHE A 54 -20.10 9.33 14.03
C PHE A 54 -20.43 10.74 14.57
N ASN A 55 -21.47 11.38 14.03
CA ASN A 55 -21.85 12.74 14.36
C ASN A 55 -22.17 12.91 15.84
N GLN A 56 -22.81 11.92 16.47
CA GLN A 56 -23.12 11.94 17.90
C GLN A 56 -21.88 12.03 18.81
N VAL A 57 -20.73 11.53 18.36
CA VAL A 57 -19.49 11.51 19.14
C VAL A 57 -18.70 12.82 18.98
N VAL A 58 -18.92 13.53 17.87
CA VAL A 58 -18.10 14.67 17.48
C VAL A 58 -18.86 15.99 17.58
N ALA A 59 -20.05 16.09 16.99
CA ALA A 59 -20.83 17.32 17.02
C ALA A 59 -21.32 17.61 18.44
N ASP A 60 -21.25 18.87 18.88
CA ASP A 60 -21.71 19.30 20.21
C ASP A 60 -20.97 18.65 21.39
N VAL A 61 -19.79 18.07 21.14
CA VAL A 61 -18.94 17.41 22.16
C VAL A 61 -17.64 18.19 22.35
N ASP A 62 -17.17 18.30 23.60
CA ASP A 62 -15.83 18.81 23.89
C ASP A 62 -14.79 17.86 23.26
N PRO A 63 -14.02 18.32 22.24
CA PRO A 63 -13.08 17.46 21.53
C PRO A 63 -12.00 16.86 22.43
N LEU A 64 -11.68 17.47 23.57
CA LEU A 64 -10.71 16.94 24.54
C LEU A 64 -11.31 15.90 25.50
N SER A 65 -12.63 15.70 25.50
CA SER A 65 -13.30 14.66 26.29
C SER A 65 -13.45 13.33 25.55
N VAL A 66 -13.26 13.34 24.22
CA VAL A 66 -13.44 12.18 23.35
C VAL A 66 -12.29 11.18 23.54
N THR A 67 -12.64 9.90 23.70
CA THR A 67 -11.71 8.78 23.85
C THR A 67 -11.94 7.75 22.75
N ALA A 68 -11.01 6.80 22.57
CA ALA A 68 -11.15 5.73 21.58
C ALA A 68 -12.49 4.99 21.71
N ALA A 69 -12.88 4.63 22.94
CA ALA A 69 -14.15 3.93 23.23
C ALA A 69 -15.41 4.76 22.91
N SER A 70 -15.29 6.09 22.80
CA SER A 70 -16.41 6.93 22.38
C SER A 70 -16.87 6.58 20.96
N PHE A 71 -15.96 6.05 20.13
CA PHE A 71 -16.25 5.63 18.76
C PHE A 71 -16.77 4.19 18.63
N ASP A 72 -16.97 3.43 19.70
CA ASP A 72 -17.49 2.05 19.62
C ASP A 72 -18.73 1.91 18.69
N PRO A 73 -19.73 2.83 18.71
CA PRO A 73 -20.86 2.77 17.78
C PRO A 73 -20.47 2.90 16.31
N TYR A 74 -19.44 3.69 16.00
CA TYR A 74 -18.89 3.79 14.64
C TYR A 74 -18.25 2.48 14.20
N PHE A 75 -17.42 1.89 15.07
CA PHE A 75 -16.69 0.66 14.78
C PHE A 75 -17.57 -0.60 14.76
N ALA A 76 -18.76 -0.54 15.36
CA ALA A 76 -19.76 -1.59 15.22
C ALA A 76 -20.30 -1.74 13.79
N ILE A 77 -20.22 -0.68 12.98
CA ILE A 77 -20.68 -0.66 11.58
C ILE A 77 -19.50 -0.73 10.61
N ALA A 78 -18.38 -0.11 10.96
CA ALA A 78 -17.22 0.01 10.10
C ALA A 78 -16.56 -1.35 9.81
N ASN A 79 -16.11 -1.52 8.57
CA ASN A 79 -15.30 -2.67 8.16
C ASN A 79 -13.84 -2.24 7.93
N PHE A 80 -12.93 -2.84 8.70
CA PHE A 80 -11.48 -2.65 8.63
C PHE A 80 -10.74 -3.91 8.16
N SER A 81 -11.46 -4.90 7.62
CA SER A 81 -10.88 -6.17 7.19
C SER A 81 -10.03 -5.95 5.94
N THR A 82 -8.96 -6.72 5.84
CA THR A 82 -8.06 -6.71 4.70
C THR A 82 -8.09 -8.07 4.00
N PRO A 83 -7.86 -8.11 2.68
CA PRO A 83 -7.53 -9.36 2.03
C PRO A 83 -6.27 -9.97 2.67
N VAL A 84 -6.23 -11.29 2.78
CA VAL A 84 -5.06 -12.05 3.25
C VAL A 84 -3.82 -11.61 2.45
N ASP A 85 -2.69 -11.49 3.14
CA ASP A 85 -1.39 -11.14 2.56
C ASP A 85 -1.27 -9.72 1.98
N LYS A 86 -2.26 -8.83 2.19
CA LYS A 86 -2.26 -7.47 1.62
C LYS A 86 -2.12 -6.32 2.61
N ALA A 87 -2.27 -6.55 3.91
CA ALA A 87 -2.26 -5.47 4.89
C ALA A 87 -0.91 -4.73 4.88
N MET A 88 -0.97 -3.41 4.65
CA MET A 88 0.20 -2.53 4.67
C MET A 88 0.03 -1.39 5.68
N PHE A 89 0.86 -1.41 6.71
CA PHE A 89 1.02 -0.36 7.69
C PHE A 89 2.01 0.69 7.21
N TRP A 90 2.05 1.85 7.87
CA TRP A 90 2.99 2.89 7.50
C TRP A 90 3.30 3.87 8.64
N SER A 91 4.47 4.47 8.61
CA SER A 91 4.84 5.56 9.51
C SER A 91 5.81 6.51 8.82
N GLY A 92 5.45 7.81 8.77
CA GLY A 92 6.25 8.84 8.10
C GLY A 92 6.29 8.72 6.57
N SER A 93 5.39 7.96 5.97
CA SER A 93 5.42 7.62 4.54
C SER A 93 4.05 7.71 3.86
N GLN A 94 3.09 8.46 4.46
CA GLN A 94 1.69 8.54 4.02
C GLN A 94 1.52 8.78 2.51
N TYR A 95 2.23 9.77 1.97
CA TYR A 95 2.11 10.09 0.55
C TYR A 95 2.52 8.89 -0.32
N TYR A 96 3.63 8.24 0.01
CA TYR A 96 4.17 7.13 -0.76
C TYR A 96 3.37 5.84 -0.58
N VAL A 97 2.84 5.59 0.62
CA VAL A 97 2.06 4.37 0.87
C VAL A 97 0.76 4.36 0.07
N HIS A 98 0.08 5.51 -0.07
CA HIS A 98 -1.16 5.59 -0.86
C HIS A 98 -0.90 5.44 -2.37
N GLN A 99 0.23 5.96 -2.86
CA GLN A 99 0.68 5.69 -4.23
C GLN A 99 1.05 4.21 -4.43
N LEU A 100 1.55 3.54 -3.39
CA LEU A 100 1.95 2.12 -3.46
C LEU A 100 0.76 1.17 -3.34
N SER A 101 -0.21 1.49 -2.47
CA SER A 101 -1.38 0.66 -2.25
C SER A 101 -2.32 0.65 -3.44
N ASP A 102 -2.37 1.78 -4.17
CA ASP A 102 -3.15 1.92 -5.40
C ASP A 102 -4.63 1.60 -5.15
N ALA A 103 -5.22 2.31 -4.19
CA ALA A 103 -6.60 2.15 -3.77
C ALA A 103 -7.01 0.71 -3.38
N GLY A 104 -6.07 -0.07 -2.79
CA GLY A 104 -6.32 -1.45 -2.39
C GLY A 104 -5.90 -2.50 -3.43
N LEU A 105 -5.47 -2.10 -4.63
CA LEU A 105 -5.13 -3.03 -5.71
C LEU A 105 -3.88 -3.85 -5.37
N ARG A 106 -2.81 -3.19 -4.95
CA ARG A 106 -1.51 -3.82 -4.66
C ARG A 106 -1.36 -4.16 -3.19
N TYR A 107 -1.55 -3.18 -2.33
CA TYR A 107 -1.60 -3.33 -0.89
C TYR A 107 -2.89 -2.74 -0.35
N PHE A 108 -3.19 -3.03 0.90
CA PHE A 108 -4.39 -2.55 1.56
C PHE A 108 -3.98 -1.85 2.85
N THR A 109 -4.02 -0.51 2.87
CA THR A 109 -3.78 0.26 4.09
C THR A 109 -5.06 0.41 4.90
N MET A 110 -4.97 0.95 6.12
CA MET A 110 -6.15 1.29 6.93
C MET A 110 -7.11 2.20 6.16
N GLU A 111 -6.57 3.15 5.41
CA GLU A 111 -7.32 4.12 4.62
C GLU A 111 -7.92 3.53 3.32
N ASP A 112 -7.50 2.32 2.94
CA ASP A 112 -8.12 1.58 1.83
C ASP A 112 -9.36 0.80 2.28
N THR A 113 -9.50 0.52 3.58
CA THR A 113 -10.71 -0.06 4.19
C THR A 113 -11.89 0.89 4.10
N VAL A 114 -13.11 0.36 4.13
CA VAL A 114 -14.32 1.21 4.17
C VAL A 114 -14.28 2.14 5.39
N GLY A 115 -13.91 1.61 6.56
CA GLY A 115 -13.86 2.36 7.82
C GLY A 115 -12.81 3.47 7.86
N GLY A 116 -11.66 3.28 7.22
CA GLY A 116 -10.63 4.32 7.12
C GLY A 116 -10.86 5.29 5.97
N PHE A 117 -11.33 4.81 4.82
CA PHE A 117 -11.53 5.61 3.61
C PHE A 117 -12.49 6.78 3.81
N VAL A 118 -13.60 6.55 4.51
CA VAL A 118 -14.60 7.61 4.77
C VAL A 118 -14.06 8.76 5.61
N GLN A 119 -12.99 8.54 6.38
CA GLN A 119 -12.33 9.56 7.21
C GLN A 119 -10.97 10.03 6.65
N ASN A 120 -10.44 9.38 5.62
CA ASN A 120 -9.08 9.65 5.15
C ASN A 120 -8.90 11.11 4.69
N GLY A 121 -7.92 11.80 5.28
CA GLY A 121 -7.59 13.18 4.93
C GLY A 121 -8.65 14.22 5.29
N LEU A 122 -9.64 13.88 6.10
CA LEU A 122 -10.56 14.87 6.69
C LEU A 122 -9.98 15.37 8.02
N HIS A 123 -10.50 16.49 8.49
CA HIS A 123 -10.27 17.03 9.83
C HIS A 123 -11.61 17.38 10.48
N TRP A 124 -11.77 17.14 11.78
CA TRP A 124 -13.03 17.33 12.47
C TRP A 124 -12.90 17.42 13.99
N CYS A 125 -13.66 18.34 14.57
CA CYS A 125 -13.82 18.47 16.01
C CYS A 125 -15.13 19.16 16.37
N GLY A 126 -15.64 18.85 17.56
CA GLY A 126 -16.80 19.51 18.13
C GLY A 126 -16.51 20.86 18.78
N SER A 127 -17.57 21.44 19.29
CA SER A 127 -17.60 22.63 20.14
C SER A 127 -18.86 22.56 21.01
N SER A 128 -19.15 23.59 21.80
CA SER A 128 -20.43 23.68 22.52
C SER A 128 -21.66 23.94 21.63
N SER A 129 -21.47 24.16 20.33
CA SER A 129 -22.54 24.46 19.37
C SER A 129 -22.22 23.91 17.98
N GLY A 130 -22.18 22.58 17.86
CA GLY A 130 -21.90 21.84 16.65
C GLY A 130 -20.40 21.66 16.39
N TYR A 131 -20.03 21.61 15.11
CA TYR A 131 -18.62 21.48 14.68
C TYR A 131 -17.87 22.81 14.79
N ASN A 132 -16.59 22.75 15.15
CA ASN A 132 -15.70 23.90 15.05
C ASN A 132 -14.99 23.90 13.69
N TYR A 133 -15.36 24.84 12.81
CA TYR A 133 -14.77 25.00 11.48
C TYR A 133 -13.57 25.95 11.45
N THR A 134 -13.27 26.64 12.55
CA THR A 134 -12.16 27.60 12.61
C THR A 134 -10.85 26.91 12.97
N SER A 135 -10.85 26.13 14.05
CA SER A 135 -9.67 25.41 14.52
C SER A 135 -10.04 24.20 15.35
N CYS A 136 -9.22 23.15 15.28
CA CYS A 136 -9.36 22.00 16.16
C CYS A 136 -8.24 22.00 17.20
N PRO A 137 -8.54 21.77 18.49
CA PRO A 137 -7.49 21.71 19.49
C PRO A 137 -6.59 20.50 19.20
N PRO A 138 -5.27 20.64 19.34
CA PRO A 138 -4.38 19.50 19.20
C PRO A 138 -4.69 18.48 20.29
N GLY A 139 -4.89 17.24 19.88
CA GLY A 139 -4.99 16.14 20.82
C GLY A 139 -3.66 15.90 21.55
N PHE A 140 -3.72 15.17 22.65
CA PHE A 140 -2.55 14.82 23.45
C PHE A 140 -2.65 13.40 23.99
N ARG A 141 -1.51 12.77 24.25
CA ARG A 141 -1.45 11.49 24.96
C ARG A 141 -1.18 11.74 26.44
N ASN A 142 -2.05 11.23 27.30
CA ASN A 142 -1.72 11.05 28.70
C ASN A 142 -0.80 9.84 28.84
N THR A 143 0.47 10.08 29.15
CA THR A 143 1.50 9.05 29.25
C THR A 143 1.36 8.15 30.49
N THR A 144 0.58 8.57 31.49
CA THR A 144 0.31 7.77 32.70
C THR A 144 -0.77 6.73 32.46
N THR A 145 -1.85 7.11 31.75
CA THR A 145 -2.98 6.22 31.47
C THR A 145 -2.93 5.59 30.08
N ASP A 146 -1.94 5.94 29.26
CA ASP A 146 -1.83 5.58 27.85
C ASP A 146 -3.11 5.89 27.05
N THR A 147 -3.71 7.04 27.33
CA THR A 147 -4.97 7.47 26.73
C THR A 147 -4.74 8.68 25.83
N TRP A 148 -5.21 8.61 24.59
CA TRP A 148 -5.26 9.79 23.72
C TRP A 148 -6.55 10.56 23.94
N TYR A 149 -6.38 11.87 24.10
CA TYR A 149 -7.43 12.86 24.15
C TYR A 149 -7.37 13.68 22.86
N GLY A 150 -8.52 14.18 22.43
CA GLY A 150 -8.67 14.78 21.11
C GLY A 150 -9.36 13.80 20.17
N ALA A 151 -10.50 14.22 19.61
CA ALA A 151 -11.38 13.39 18.80
C ALA A 151 -10.66 12.65 17.65
N GLU A 152 -9.79 13.32 16.89
CA GLU A 152 -9.06 12.68 15.78
C GLU A 152 -8.05 11.64 16.28
N LEU A 153 -7.26 11.94 17.30
CA LEU A 153 -6.26 10.99 17.83
C LEU A 153 -6.94 9.78 18.46
N ALA A 154 -8.03 9.99 19.18
CA ALA A 154 -8.86 8.93 19.74
C ALA A 154 -9.45 8.03 18.64
N PHE A 155 -9.95 8.63 17.56
CA PHE A 155 -10.47 7.89 16.40
C PHE A 155 -9.37 7.02 15.77
N TRP A 156 -8.22 7.63 15.43
CA TRP A 156 -7.13 6.91 14.77
C TRP A 156 -6.48 5.87 15.67
N GLN A 157 -6.49 6.05 17.01
CA GLN A 157 -6.10 5.00 17.96
C GLN A 157 -7.00 3.78 17.80
N HIS A 158 -8.32 3.96 17.84
CA HIS A 158 -9.27 2.86 17.69
C HIS A 158 -9.17 2.21 16.30
N ALA A 159 -9.02 3.01 15.24
CA ALA A 159 -8.87 2.53 13.87
C ALA A 159 -7.60 1.69 13.71
N SER A 160 -6.46 2.19 14.19
CA SER A 160 -5.16 1.50 14.13
C SER A 160 -5.22 0.15 14.85
N THR A 161 -5.77 0.13 16.07
CA THR A 161 -5.95 -1.12 16.83
C THR A 161 -6.88 -2.10 16.12
N THR A 162 -7.98 -1.61 15.54
CA THR A 162 -8.96 -2.46 14.84
C THR A 162 -8.36 -3.05 13.57
N PHE A 163 -7.70 -2.23 12.76
CA PHE A 163 -7.04 -2.63 11.53
C PHE A 163 -5.95 -3.69 11.80
N ALA A 164 -5.12 -3.47 12.82
CA ALA A 164 -4.07 -4.43 13.19
C ALA A 164 -4.60 -5.79 13.63
N ARG A 165 -5.70 -5.81 14.40
CA ARG A 165 -6.36 -7.06 14.82
C ARG A 165 -6.94 -7.87 13.66
N GLN A 166 -7.30 -7.20 12.56
CA GLN A 166 -7.91 -7.80 11.38
C GLN A 166 -6.91 -8.13 10.26
N ALA A 167 -5.63 -7.76 10.42
CA ALA A 167 -4.59 -8.13 9.48
C ALA A 167 -4.26 -9.62 9.57
N THR A 168 -4.12 -10.28 8.42
CA THR A 168 -3.88 -11.73 8.33
C THR A 168 -2.86 -12.08 7.25
N GLY A 169 -2.14 -13.18 7.45
CA GLY A 169 -1.10 -13.66 6.54
C GLY A 169 0.19 -12.83 6.65
N ARG A 170 0.80 -12.56 5.50
CA ARG A 170 1.95 -11.67 5.34
C ARG A 170 1.50 -10.22 5.41
N VAL A 171 2.07 -9.46 6.34
CA VAL A 171 1.84 -8.02 6.46
C VAL A 171 3.08 -7.24 6.03
N SER A 172 2.91 -5.98 5.66
CA SER A 172 4.02 -5.11 5.31
C SER A 172 3.95 -3.80 6.10
N VAL A 173 5.09 -3.14 6.31
CA VAL A 173 5.14 -1.78 6.83
C VAL A 173 6.08 -0.92 5.99
N LEU A 174 5.58 0.22 5.51
CA LEU A 174 6.40 1.21 4.81
C LEU A 174 6.83 2.31 5.78
N LEU A 175 8.12 2.41 6.06
CA LEU A 175 8.68 3.39 6.98
C LEU A 175 9.41 4.50 6.20
N GLY A 176 9.23 5.74 6.64
CA GLY A 176 9.90 6.90 6.07
C GLY A 176 10.25 7.93 7.13
N SER A 177 11.22 8.79 6.80
CA SER A 177 11.64 9.89 7.67
C SER A 177 11.51 11.22 6.92
N PRO A 178 10.27 11.75 6.81
CA PRO A 178 9.97 12.87 5.91
C PRO A 178 10.63 14.19 6.33
N TYR A 179 11.03 14.30 7.61
CA TYR A 179 11.70 15.48 8.19
C TYR A 179 13.16 15.22 8.60
N GLY A 180 13.72 14.08 8.20
CA GLY A 180 14.97 13.56 8.76
C GLY A 180 14.80 13.00 10.18
N GLY A 181 15.72 12.13 10.60
CA GLY A 181 15.65 11.39 11.86
C GLY A 181 15.20 9.94 11.70
N SER A 182 14.66 9.34 12.76
CA SER A 182 14.28 7.92 12.82
C SER A 182 12.97 7.58 12.08
N ALA A 183 13.03 6.58 11.22
CA ALA A 183 11.97 5.95 10.45
C ALA A 183 11.06 5.11 11.36
N TYR A 184 11.64 4.45 12.37
CA TYR A 184 10.88 3.83 13.45
C TYR A 184 10.89 4.71 14.70
N ARG A 185 9.70 4.96 15.25
CA ARG A 185 9.51 5.72 16.50
C ARG A 185 8.64 4.88 17.43
N ASN A 186 9.16 4.58 18.61
CA ASN A 186 8.42 3.84 19.64
C ASN A 186 7.17 4.59 20.15
N SER A 187 7.05 5.89 19.85
CA SER A 187 5.88 6.72 20.14
C SER A 187 4.88 6.83 18.99
N SER A 188 5.11 6.16 17.86
CA SER A 188 4.20 6.17 16.70
C SER A 188 2.96 5.30 16.94
N PHE A 189 1.89 5.55 16.17
CA PHE A 189 0.71 4.69 16.15
C PHE A 189 1.08 3.23 15.83
N PHE A 190 1.98 3.03 14.86
CA PHE A 190 2.47 1.70 14.51
C PHE A 190 3.07 0.96 15.70
N ALA A 191 3.96 1.62 16.46
CA ALA A 191 4.59 1.03 17.63
C ALA A 191 3.62 0.80 18.79
N LEU A 192 2.71 1.75 19.04
CA LEU A 192 1.86 1.75 20.24
C LEU A 192 0.56 0.96 20.09
N TYR A 193 -0.05 0.97 18.90
CA TYR A 193 -1.41 0.47 18.71
C TYR A 193 -1.56 -0.56 17.61
N GLU A 194 -0.66 -0.59 16.63
CA GLU A 194 -0.75 -1.55 15.54
C GLU A 194 0.04 -2.81 15.87
N LEU A 195 1.36 -2.70 16.02
CA LEU A 195 2.26 -3.82 16.25
C LEU A 195 1.86 -4.66 17.49
N PRO A 196 1.50 -4.08 18.65
CA PRO A 196 1.10 -4.87 19.82
C PRO A 196 -0.28 -5.54 19.69
N ASN A 197 -1.13 -5.10 18.75
CA ASN A 197 -2.49 -5.61 18.58
C ASN A 197 -2.65 -6.54 17.37
N MET A 198 -1.59 -6.75 16.58
CA MET A 198 -1.57 -7.77 15.54
C MET A 198 -1.77 -9.17 16.13
N ASN A 199 -2.60 -9.99 15.49
CA ASN A 199 -2.90 -11.33 15.98
C ASN A 199 -1.76 -12.30 15.62
N THR A 200 -1.03 -12.77 16.63
CA THR A 200 0.13 -13.67 16.49
C THR A 200 -0.21 -15.02 15.86
N SER A 201 -1.48 -15.45 15.89
CA SER A 201 -1.92 -16.70 15.26
C SER A 201 -2.33 -16.51 13.79
N LEU A 202 -2.58 -15.27 13.34
CA LEU A 202 -3.03 -14.97 11.99
C LEU A 202 -1.96 -14.31 11.14
N VAL A 203 -1.06 -13.54 11.74
CA VAL A 203 0.08 -12.91 11.04
C VAL A 203 1.23 -13.91 10.94
N THR A 204 1.61 -14.24 9.72
CA THR A 204 2.61 -15.29 9.43
C THR A 204 3.98 -14.76 9.08
N ALA A 205 4.06 -13.52 8.59
CA ALA A 205 5.29 -12.85 8.21
C ALA A 205 5.10 -11.33 8.22
N ILE A 206 6.20 -10.60 8.38
CA ILE A 206 6.21 -9.14 8.27
C ILE A 206 7.38 -8.67 7.40
N ASP A 207 7.07 -7.89 6.38
CA ASP A 207 8.05 -7.24 5.50
C ASP A 207 8.16 -5.75 5.85
N VAL A 208 9.39 -5.28 6.07
CA VAL A 208 9.70 -3.89 6.39
C VAL A 208 10.32 -3.25 5.15
N TYR A 209 9.66 -2.24 4.61
CA TYR A 209 10.17 -1.43 3.50
C TYR A 209 10.57 -0.05 4.02
N VAL A 210 11.79 0.38 3.71
CA VAL A 210 12.33 1.63 4.25
C VAL A 210 12.60 2.61 3.11
N ILE A 211 12.00 3.79 3.16
CA ILE A 211 12.34 4.93 2.31
C ILE A 211 13.51 5.66 2.97
N THR A 212 14.68 5.61 2.34
CA THR A 212 15.90 6.15 2.93
C THR A 212 16.87 6.74 1.93
N ASN A 213 17.64 7.74 2.36
CA ASN A 213 18.80 8.27 1.64
C ASN A 213 20.14 7.69 2.13
N GLY A 214 20.10 6.66 3.00
CA GLY A 214 21.27 5.99 3.59
C GLY A 214 21.55 6.36 5.05
N THR A 215 20.89 7.39 5.60
CA THR A 215 21.02 7.79 7.01
C THR A 215 20.50 6.72 7.97
N GLU A 216 19.46 6.01 7.54
CA GLU A 216 18.89 4.89 8.27
C GLU A 216 18.65 3.74 7.31
N ARG A 217 19.09 2.55 7.68
CA ARG A 217 19.01 1.37 6.82
C ARG A 217 18.69 0.13 7.63
N CYS A 218 18.18 -0.91 6.98
CA CYS A 218 17.94 -2.19 7.59
C CYS A 218 19.15 -2.66 8.41
N GLY A 219 18.90 -3.10 9.65
CA GLY A 219 19.94 -3.52 10.59
C GLY A 219 20.71 -2.39 11.29
N SER A 220 20.28 -1.13 11.18
CA SER A 220 20.91 0.01 11.85
C SER A 220 19.88 0.98 12.44
N GLY A 221 20.35 1.88 13.33
CA GLY A 221 19.51 2.96 13.86
C GLY A 221 18.27 2.47 14.60
N SER A 222 17.13 3.13 14.35
CA SER A 222 15.86 2.76 15.01
C SER A 222 15.29 1.45 14.49
N LEU A 223 15.72 0.99 13.31
CA LEU A 223 15.27 -0.28 12.74
C LEU A 223 15.79 -1.50 13.51
N VAL A 224 16.87 -1.37 14.29
CA VAL A 224 17.28 -2.42 15.24
C VAL A 224 16.23 -2.58 16.35
N ALA A 225 15.72 -1.46 16.89
CA ALA A 225 14.67 -1.48 17.90
C ALA A 225 13.35 -2.02 17.32
N LEU A 226 13.00 -1.65 16.08
CA LEU A 226 11.85 -2.22 15.37
C LEU A 226 11.90 -3.75 15.31
N VAL A 227 13.05 -4.33 14.94
CA VAL A 227 13.21 -5.79 14.88
C VAL A 227 13.01 -6.43 16.26
N GLN A 228 13.48 -5.78 17.33
CA GLN A 228 13.27 -6.24 18.70
C GLN A 228 11.79 -6.20 19.08
N ASP A 229 11.08 -5.13 18.76
CA ASP A 229 9.66 -4.98 19.07
C ASP A 229 8.80 -5.97 18.27
N ILE A 230 9.10 -6.18 16.99
CA ILE A 230 8.45 -7.22 16.17
C ILE A 230 8.65 -8.60 16.79
N LYS A 231 9.87 -8.92 17.20
CA LYS A 231 10.17 -10.20 17.86
C LYS A 231 9.46 -10.32 19.20
N HIS A 232 9.36 -9.23 19.96
CA HIS A 232 8.69 -9.20 21.26
C HIS A 232 7.17 -9.43 21.12
N HIS A 233 6.51 -8.72 20.21
CA HIS A 233 5.05 -8.77 20.07
C HIS A 233 4.56 -9.95 19.23
N LEU A 234 5.31 -10.35 18.19
CA LEU A 234 4.87 -11.38 17.24
C LEU A 234 5.66 -12.67 17.30
N GLY A 235 6.84 -12.69 17.93
CA GLY A 235 7.74 -13.84 17.86
C GLY A 235 8.34 -14.06 16.46
N LEU A 236 8.20 -13.09 15.56
CA LEU A 236 8.65 -13.16 14.17
C LEU A 236 10.00 -12.45 13.99
N THR A 237 10.73 -12.86 12.96
CA THR A 237 11.88 -12.11 12.43
C THR A 237 11.45 -11.47 11.12
N PRO A 238 11.45 -10.13 10.99
CA PRO A 238 11.00 -9.47 9.77
C PRO A 238 12.02 -9.63 8.64
N SER A 239 11.53 -9.61 7.40
CA SER A 239 12.38 -9.27 6.25
C SER A 239 12.46 -7.76 6.14
N CYS A 240 13.61 -7.20 5.79
CA CYS A 240 13.81 -5.76 5.72
C CYS A 240 14.49 -5.38 4.40
N TYR A 241 13.94 -4.37 3.72
CA TYR A 241 14.41 -3.92 2.42
C TYR A 241 14.55 -2.39 2.40
N ASP A 242 15.77 -1.93 2.11
CA ASP A 242 16.05 -0.52 1.89
C ASP A 242 15.70 -0.17 0.43
N ASN A 243 14.77 0.76 0.23
CA ASN A 243 14.34 1.23 -1.09
C ASN A 243 14.11 0.10 -2.12
N PRO A 244 13.23 -0.89 -1.87
CA PRO A 244 12.95 -1.92 -2.88
C PRO A 244 12.40 -1.30 -4.16
N ASP A 245 12.57 -1.97 -5.30
CA ASP A 245 12.27 -1.40 -6.63
C ASP A 245 10.86 -0.81 -6.75
N MET A 246 9.86 -1.50 -6.21
CA MET A 246 8.47 -1.00 -6.16
C MET A 246 8.31 0.36 -5.47
N VAL A 247 9.09 0.61 -4.42
CA VAL A 247 9.12 1.90 -3.71
C VAL A 247 9.92 2.90 -4.53
N ARG A 248 11.08 2.49 -5.08
CA ARG A 248 11.91 3.34 -5.94
C ARG A 248 11.15 3.84 -7.17
N PHE A 249 10.34 3.00 -7.83
CA PHE A 249 9.54 3.42 -8.97
C PHE A 249 8.65 4.62 -8.62
N ILE A 250 7.99 4.59 -7.47
CA ILE A 250 7.16 5.70 -6.96
C ILE A 250 8.01 6.92 -6.60
N LEU A 251 9.17 6.73 -5.98
CA LEU A 251 10.10 7.82 -5.67
C LEU A 251 10.65 8.50 -6.93
N CYS A 252 10.85 7.74 -8.00
CA CYS A 252 11.41 8.21 -9.26
C CYS A 252 10.39 8.94 -10.14
N GLU A 253 9.14 8.50 -10.15
CA GLU A 253 8.05 9.17 -10.87
C GLU A 253 7.88 10.63 -10.38
N ASN A 254 7.99 10.85 -9.07
CA ASN A 254 7.71 12.13 -8.44
C ASN A 254 8.87 13.15 -8.48
N ASN A 255 10.07 12.76 -8.92
CA ASN A 255 11.29 13.59 -8.86
C ASN A 255 11.79 14.15 -10.20
N GLY A 256 11.05 14.00 -11.30
CA GLY A 256 11.24 14.78 -12.55
C GLY A 256 12.67 14.89 -13.10
N ALA A 257 13.22 13.78 -13.63
CA ALA A 257 14.52 13.63 -14.35
C ALA A 257 15.68 12.99 -13.54
N PRO A 258 16.68 12.37 -14.20
CA PRO A 258 17.26 11.09 -13.78
C PRO A 258 18.21 11.23 -12.59
N SER A 259 17.81 10.70 -11.44
CA SER A 259 18.80 10.23 -10.48
C SER A 259 19.39 8.92 -11.01
N ALA A 260 20.69 8.69 -10.79
CA ALA A 260 21.29 7.38 -11.07
C ALA A 260 20.54 6.24 -10.36
N GLN A 261 19.89 6.54 -9.23
CA GLN A 261 19.07 5.62 -8.45
C GLN A 261 17.74 5.24 -9.14
N CYS A 262 17.36 5.93 -10.22
CA CYS A 262 16.20 5.63 -11.06
C CYS A 262 16.57 4.86 -12.35
N GLN A 263 17.83 4.44 -12.50
CA GLN A 263 18.30 3.66 -13.65
C GLN A 263 18.25 2.15 -13.36
N PHE A 264 17.03 1.59 -13.35
CA PHE A 264 16.81 0.17 -13.03
C PHE A 264 17.49 -0.82 -13.99
N ALA A 265 17.70 -0.43 -15.25
CA ALA A 265 18.27 -1.33 -16.29
C ALA A 265 19.72 -1.76 -16.00
N ASN A 266 20.48 -0.95 -15.27
CA ASN A 266 21.89 -1.26 -14.98
C ASN A 266 22.06 -2.34 -13.89
N GLU A 267 21.06 -2.54 -13.03
CA GLU A 267 21.11 -3.52 -11.92
C GLU A 267 20.73 -4.93 -12.37
N PHE A 268 19.88 -5.07 -13.39
CA PHE A 268 19.54 -6.38 -13.96
C PHE A 268 20.72 -7.05 -14.68
N SER A 269 21.67 -6.26 -15.22
CA SER A 269 22.83 -6.77 -15.95
C SER A 269 23.77 -7.62 -15.08
N GLU A 270 23.91 -7.31 -13.78
CA GLU A 270 24.78 -8.07 -12.86
C GLU A 270 24.22 -9.46 -12.50
N SER A 271 22.90 -9.65 -12.57
CA SER A 271 22.26 -10.94 -12.24
C SER A 271 22.28 -11.95 -13.40
N SER A 272 22.44 -11.46 -14.63
CA SER A 272 22.38 -12.23 -15.87
C SER A 272 23.74 -12.69 -16.41
N ASP A 273 24.83 -12.43 -15.70
CA ASP A 273 26.13 -12.98 -16.04
C ASP A 273 26.14 -14.48 -15.78
N LEU A 274 25.63 -15.24 -16.75
CA LEU A 274 25.97 -16.64 -16.91
C LEU A 274 27.50 -16.69 -17.02
N PRO A 275 28.19 -17.43 -16.15
CA PRO A 275 29.64 -17.48 -16.19
C PRO A 275 30.07 -17.95 -17.60
N ALA A 276 31.12 -17.32 -18.12
CA ALA A 276 31.54 -17.45 -19.52
C ALA A 276 31.84 -18.91 -19.94
N ASP A 277 32.02 -19.81 -18.96
CA ASP A 277 32.18 -21.25 -19.14
C ASP A 277 30.89 -21.96 -19.60
N LYS A 278 29.70 -21.37 -19.37
CA LYS A 278 28.40 -21.95 -19.76
C LYS A 278 27.75 -21.31 -21.00
N ALA A 279 28.20 -20.13 -21.41
CA ALA A 279 27.68 -19.46 -22.60
C ALA A 279 28.04 -20.19 -23.92
N VAL A 280 29.26 -20.73 -23.99
CA VAL A 280 29.78 -21.45 -25.18
C VAL A 280 29.01 -22.75 -25.49
N PRO A 281 28.75 -23.66 -24.52
CA PRO A 281 28.01 -24.88 -24.81
C PRO A 281 26.53 -24.63 -25.17
N LEU A 282 25.90 -23.57 -24.63
CA LEU A 282 24.52 -23.22 -24.96
C LEU A 282 24.40 -22.68 -26.41
N ALA A 283 25.34 -21.83 -26.83
CA ALA A 283 25.39 -21.31 -28.20
C ALA A 283 25.64 -22.41 -29.22
N LEU A 284 26.55 -23.36 -28.93
CA LEU A 284 26.74 -24.56 -29.77
C LEU A 284 25.49 -25.43 -29.83
N GLY A 285 24.80 -25.62 -28.70
CA GLY A 285 23.57 -26.40 -28.62
C GLY A 285 22.45 -25.82 -29.49
N CYS A 286 22.28 -24.50 -29.50
CA CYS A 286 21.29 -23.83 -30.35
C CYS A 286 21.63 -23.91 -31.84
N LEU A 287 22.90 -23.77 -32.21
CA LEU A 287 23.34 -23.90 -33.61
C LEU A 287 23.17 -25.33 -34.15
N LEU A 288 23.53 -26.33 -33.35
CA LEU A 288 23.36 -27.74 -33.71
C LEU A 288 21.88 -28.12 -33.76
N GLY A 289 21.08 -27.68 -32.79
CA GLY A 289 19.63 -27.91 -32.76
C GLY A 289 18.90 -27.28 -33.96
N GLY A 290 19.26 -26.05 -34.32
CA GLY A 290 18.72 -25.35 -35.49
C GLY A 290 19.07 -26.07 -36.80
N ALA A 291 20.31 -26.51 -36.97
CA ALA A 291 20.74 -27.25 -38.16
C ALA A 291 20.01 -28.59 -38.30
N ILE A 292 19.82 -29.33 -37.21
CA ILE A 292 19.08 -30.60 -37.19
C ILE A 292 17.62 -30.37 -37.60
N LEU A 293 16.98 -29.31 -37.09
CA LEU A 293 15.59 -29.00 -37.42
C LEU A 293 15.42 -28.66 -38.91
N VAL A 294 16.34 -27.87 -39.47
CA VAL A 294 16.32 -27.53 -40.91
C VAL A 294 16.51 -28.78 -41.77
N ILE A 295 17.45 -29.66 -41.41
CA ILE A 295 17.67 -30.91 -42.14
C ILE A 295 16.44 -31.82 -42.05
N ALA A 296 15.82 -31.95 -40.87
CA ALA A 296 14.62 -32.74 -40.68
C ALA A 296 13.44 -32.21 -41.53
N VAL A 297 13.25 -30.88 -41.56
CA VAL A 297 12.22 -30.25 -42.38
C VAL A 297 12.49 -30.47 -43.88
N GLN A 298 13.75 -30.34 -44.33
CA GLN A 298 14.11 -30.62 -45.72
C GLN A 298 13.86 -32.09 -46.11
N GLN A 299 14.22 -33.04 -45.25
CA GLN A 299 13.95 -34.47 -45.45
C GLN A 299 12.44 -34.75 -45.56
N ILE A 300 11.63 -34.16 -44.67
CA ILE A 300 10.17 -34.29 -44.70
C ILE A 300 9.58 -33.72 -45.99
N LEU A 301 10.04 -32.55 -46.43
CA LEU A 301 9.59 -31.93 -47.68
C LEU A 301 9.96 -32.76 -48.92
N LEU A 302 11.15 -33.36 -48.94
CA LEU A 302 11.58 -34.27 -50.01
C LEU A 302 10.73 -35.54 -50.04
N LEU A 303 10.40 -36.13 -48.89
CA LEU A 303 9.51 -37.28 -48.78
C LEU A 303 8.10 -36.97 -49.30
N ARG A 304 7.53 -35.81 -48.93
CA ARG A 304 6.23 -35.35 -49.44
C ARG A 304 6.24 -35.15 -50.95
N LYS A 305 7.33 -34.60 -51.51
CA LYS A 305 7.46 -34.41 -52.96
C LYS A 305 7.55 -35.75 -53.72
N LYS A 306 8.20 -36.76 -53.11
CA LYS A 306 8.28 -38.12 -53.65
C LYS A 306 6.92 -38.86 -53.62
N GLN A 307 6.12 -38.63 -52.58
CA GLN A 307 4.74 -39.13 -52.48
C GLN A 307 3.78 -38.46 -53.47
N ALA A 308 3.93 -37.15 -53.71
CA ALA A 308 3.13 -36.44 -54.71
C ALA A 308 3.45 -36.89 -56.15
N SER A 309 4.70 -37.29 -56.42
CA SER A 309 5.11 -37.80 -57.74
C SER A 309 4.70 -39.25 -58.00
N SER A 310 4.15 -39.97 -57.01
CA SER A 310 3.80 -41.40 -57.11
C SER A 310 2.29 -41.68 -57.11
N GLN A 311 1.43 -40.65 -57.20
CA GLN A 311 0.00 -40.86 -57.44
C GLN A 311 -0.26 -41.11 -58.94
N PRO A 312 -0.77 -42.29 -59.33
CA PRO A 312 -1.19 -42.55 -60.70
C PRO A 312 -2.48 -41.78 -61.04
N MET A 313 -2.56 -41.29 -62.28
CA MET A 313 -3.74 -40.68 -62.90
C MET A 313 -4.99 -41.55 -62.66
N ARG A 314 -6.01 -40.99 -61.97
CA ARG A 314 -7.36 -41.57 -61.98
C ARG A 314 -7.95 -41.37 -63.38
N GLN A 315 -8.16 -42.46 -64.11
CA GLN A 315 -8.99 -42.49 -65.31
C GLN A 315 -10.49 -42.36 -64.95
N PRO A 316 -11.30 -41.82 -65.86
CA PRO A 316 -12.71 -41.49 -65.61
C PRO A 316 -13.58 -42.76 -65.64
N LEU A 317 -14.53 -42.85 -64.70
CA LEU A 317 -15.55 -43.89 -64.66
C LEU A 317 -16.49 -43.75 -65.86
N MET A 318 -16.48 -44.75 -66.76
CA MET A 318 -17.55 -44.99 -67.71
C MET A 318 -18.81 -45.44 -66.95
N GLY A 319 -19.92 -44.74 -67.16
CA GLY A 319 -21.25 -45.16 -66.73
C GLY A 319 -22.01 -45.86 -67.85
N TYR A 320 -22.44 -47.09 -67.57
CA TYR A 320 -23.53 -47.88 -68.18
C TYR A 320 -23.88 -48.93 -67.12
N GLY A 321 -25.11 -49.20 -66.69
CA GLY A 321 -26.44 -48.63 -66.92
C GLY A 321 -27.45 -49.39 -66.04
N ALA A 322 -28.57 -48.74 -65.74
CA ALA A 322 -29.90 -49.32 -65.54
C ALA A 322 -30.90 -48.18 -65.82
#